data_AF-A0A144J442-F1
#
_entry.id   AF-A0A144J442-F1
#
_cell.length_a   1.000
_cell.length_b   1.000
_cell.length_c   1.000
_cell.angle_alpha   90.00
_cell.angle_beta   90.00
_cell.angle_gamma   90.00
#
_symmetry.space_group_name_H-M   'P 1'
#
loop_
_entity.id
_entity.type
_entity.pdbx_description
1 polymer ?
#
loop_
_entity_poly.entity_id
_entity_poly.type
_entity_poly.pdbx_seq_one_letter_code
_entity_poly.pdbx_strand_id
1 'polypeptide(L)'
;MGRNGRVHSDDGRPVRPEGRAADRHDRRDLSQDPPHGVQPWGKKGDLGRLIGRTKGGMNTKLHAVTDANGRPLSFFITAGQVSDYTGAAALLDDLPKAKWMLADRGYDADWFRDALEQKGIKPCIPGRKSRSLPVKYDKRRYKRRNRIEIMFGRLKDWRRVATRYDRCPTVYFSALALAATVLFWL
;
A
#
# COMPACT_ATOMS: atom_id res chain seq x y z
N MET A 1 19.78 -23.51 41.91
CA MET A 1 19.31 -24.61 42.78
C MET A 1 17.80 -24.75 42.59
N GLY A 2 17.13 -25.90 42.65
CA GLY A 2 17.54 -27.30 42.82
C GLY A 2 16.36 -28.24 42.43
N ARG A 3 16.58 -29.54 42.19
CA ARG A 3 15.57 -30.51 41.70
C ARG A 3 15.09 -31.46 42.81
N ASN A 4 13.90 -32.04 42.66
CA ASN A 4 13.42 -33.38 43.12
C ASN A 4 11.97 -33.58 42.57
N GLY A 5 11.37 -34.76 42.32
CA GLY A 5 11.68 -36.18 42.64
C GLY A 5 10.62 -36.77 43.60
N ARG A 6 10.03 -37.99 43.46
CA ARG A 6 10.21 -39.17 42.57
C ARG A 6 8.88 -40.02 42.55
N VAL A 7 8.39 -40.55 41.41
CA VAL A 7 8.42 -41.98 40.93
C VAL A 7 7.35 -42.97 41.46
N HIS A 8 6.55 -43.54 40.52
CA HIS A 8 5.79 -44.83 40.50
C HIS A 8 4.78 -45.19 41.63
N SER A 9 3.75 -46.03 41.43
CA SER A 9 3.68 -47.30 40.65
C SER A 9 2.47 -47.49 39.70
N ASP A 10 2.57 -48.58 38.94
CA ASP A 10 1.72 -49.08 37.83
C ASP A 10 0.80 -50.23 38.31
N ASP A 11 -0.29 -50.50 37.59
CA ASP A 11 -1.11 -51.74 37.70
C ASP A 11 -2.23 -51.75 36.61
N GLY A 12 -2.35 -52.81 35.78
CA GLY A 12 -3.56 -52.91 34.92
C GLY A 12 -3.68 -53.88 33.71
N ARG A 13 -2.62 -54.58 33.28
CA ARG A 13 -2.64 -55.70 32.28
C ARG A 13 -2.90 -55.38 30.77
N PRO A 14 -2.57 -56.31 29.84
CA PRO A 14 -2.30 -56.00 28.42
C PRO A 14 -3.17 -56.76 27.39
N VAL A 15 -3.05 -56.42 26.10
CA VAL A 15 -2.78 -57.29 24.92
C VAL A 15 -2.37 -56.38 23.73
N ARG A 16 -1.48 -56.88 22.85
CA ARG A 16 -0.90 -56.23 21.63
C ARG A 16 -1.34 -57.00 20.36
N PRO A 17 -0.90 -56.70 19.12
CA PRO A 17 -0.32 -55.45 18.54
C PRO A 17 -1.02 -55.00 17.22
N GLU A 18 -0.73 -53.79 16.73
CA GLU A 18 -0.32 -53.55 15.32
C GLU A 18 0.14 -52.08 15.13
N GLY A 19 0.97 -51.80 14.11
CA GLY A 19 1.39 -50.43 13.75
C GLY A 19 2.83 -50.00 14.14
N ARG A 20 3.84 -50.53 13.44
CA ARG A 20 5.12 -49.83 13.18
C ARG A 20 4.85 -48.58 12.31
N ALA A 21 5.70 -47.55 12.19
CA ALA A 21 6.84 -47.03 12.93
C ALA A 21 7.04 -45.56 12.46
N ALA A 22 7.85 -44.76 13.14
CA ALA A 22 8.22 -43.43 12.64
C ALA A 22 9.45 -43.52 11.71
N ASP A 23 9.44 -42.81 10.57
CA ASP A 23 10.62 -42.03 10.16
C ASP A 23 10.27 -40.88 9.18
N ARG A 24 11.29 -40.08 8.88
CA ARG A 24 11.28 -38.75 8.23
C ARG A 24 11.59 -38.85 6.74
N HIS A 25 11.44 -37.71 6.04
CA HIS A 25 11.93 -37.41 4.68
C HIS A 25 11.53 -38.38 3.55
N ASP A 26 10.66 -37.93 2.64
CA ASP A 26 11.08 -37.20 1.42
C ASP A 26 9.82 -36.88 0.58
N ARG A 27 9.50 -35.60 0.37
CA ARG A 27 8.66 -35.14 -0.74
C ARG A 27 9.19 -33.80 -1.24
N ARG A 28 10.12 -33.91 -2.19
CA ARG A 28 10.36 -32.86 -3.17
C ARG A 28 9.09 -32.72 -3.99
N ASP A 29 8.47 -31.55 -3.95
CA ASP A 29 7.61 -31.12 -5.03
C ASP A 29 7.91 -29.66 -5.32
N LEU A 30 8.42 -29.41 -6.53
CA LEU A 30 8.88 -28.09 -6.97
C LEU A 30 7.69 -27.33 -7.54
N SER A 31 6.79 -26.87 -6.67
CA SER A 31 5.74 -25.95 -7.09
C SER A 31 6.36 -24.60 -7.44
N GLN A 32 6.57 -24.37 -8.73
CA GLN A 32 7.17 -23.15 -9.26
C GLN A 32 6.38 -21.91 -8.82
N ASP A 33 7.07 -20.94 -8.21
CA ASP A 33 6.50 -19.62 -7.94
C ASP A 33 6.06 -18.95 -9.26
N PRO A 34 4.83 -18.42 -9.36
CA PRO A 34 4.44 -17.63 -10.52
C PRO A 34 5.28 -16.34 -10.55
N PRO A 35 5.93 -16.02 -11.69
CA PRO A 35 6.83 -14.87 -11.76
C PRO A 35 6.08 -13.58 -11.47
N HIS A 36 6.65 -12.75 -10.58
CA HIS A 36 6.16 -11.41 -10.27
C HIS A 36 6.37 -10.44 -11.44
N GLY A 37 5.62 -10.66 -12.53
CA GLY A 37 5.52 -9.74 -13.65
C GLY A 37 4.40 -8.73 -13.41
N VAL A 38 4.75 -7.51 -12.99
CA VAL A 38 3.83 -6.36 -13.08
C VAL A 38 3.66 -6.03 -14.55
N GLN A 39 2.61 -6.55 -15.19
CA GLN A 39 2.33 -6.24 -16.59
C GLN A 39 1.92 -4.77 -16.72
N PRO A 40 2.59 -3.95 -17.57
CA PRO A 40 2.16 -2.60 -17.86
C PRO A 40 0.88 -2.67 -18.71
N TRP A 41 -0.25 -2.21 -18.15
CA TRP A 41 -1.55 -2.37 -18.81
C TRP A 41 -1.70 -1.43 -20.01
N GLY A 42 -1.46 -1.97 -21.21
CA GLY A 42 -1.68 -1.29 -22.48
C GLY A 42 -3.06 -1.58 -23.09
N LYS A 43 -3.79 -0.49 -23.36
CA LYS A 43 -4.93 -0.32 -24.30
C LYS A 43 -6.37 -0.57 -23.80
N LYS A 44 -7.20 0.44 -24.12
CA LYS A 44 -8.65 0.44 -24.41
C LYS A 44 -9.50 -0.71 -23.83
N GLY A 45 -9.76 -0.62 -22.53
CA GLY A 45 -11.03 -1.06 -21.92
C GLY A 45 -11.68 0.13 -21.24
N ASP A 46 -13.01 0.14 -21.10
CA ASP A 46 -13.67 1.10 -20.20
C ASP A 46 -13.10 0.89 -18.78
N LEU A 47 -12.73 1.97 -18.07
CA LEU A 47 -12.02 1.92 -16.77
C LEU A 47 -12.90 1.39 -15.62
N GLY A 48 -14.06 0.81 -15.94
CA GLY A 48 -15.19 0.67 -15.05
C GLY A 48 -15.57 2.03 -14.46
N ARG A 49 -16.32 2.02 -13.35
CA ARG A 49 -16.66 3.28 -12.66
C ARG A 49 -15.52 3.83 -11.79
N LEU A 50 -14.48 3.02 -11.53
CA LEU A 50 -13.48 3.22 -10.47
C LEU A 50 -14.13 3.55 -9.11
N ILE A 51 -15.25 2.89 -8.80
CA ILE A 51 -15.98 2.99 -7.53
C ILE A 51 -15.94 1.60 -6.89
N GLY A 52 -15.57 1.55 -5.61
CA GLY A 52 -15.21 0.33 -4.89
C GLY A 52 -15.83 0.26 -3.50
N ARG A 53 -16.11 -0.95 -3.02
CA ARG A 53 -16.75 -1.15 -1.70
C ARG A 53 -15.70 -1.15 -0.59
N THR A 54 -15.90 -0.31 0.42
CA THR A 54 -15.08 -0.24 1.63
C THR A 54 -15.95 -0.36 2.89
N LYS A 55 -15.32 -0.38 4.08
CA LYS A 55 -16.05 -0.35 5.36
C LYS A 55 -16.94 0.89 5.52
N GLY A 56 -16.61 1.99 4.85
CA GLY A 56 -17.39 3.24 4.83
C GLY A 56 -18.37 3.36 3.65
N GLY A 57 -18.65 2.27 2.94
CA GLY A 57 -19.51 2.27 1.75
C GLY A 57 -18.73 2.35 0.43
N MET A 58 -19.42 2.77 -0.64
CA MET A 58 -18.85 2.85 -1.99
C MET A 58 -18.04 4.15 -2.16
N ASN A 59 -16.76 4.05 -2.50
CA ASN A 59 -15.92 5.23 -2.73
C ASN A 59 -14.85 5.01 -3.82
N THR A 60 -14.12 6.08 -4.10
CA THR A 60 -12.99 6.14 -5.05
C THR A 60 -11.79 6.66 -4.28
N LYS A 61 -10.60 6.11 -4.55
CA LYS A 61 -9.33 6.62 -4.03
C LYS A 61 -8.70 7.56 -5.04
N LEU A 62 -8.21 8.69 -4.54
CA LEU A 62 -7.38 9.63 -5.29
C LEU A 62 -5.97 9.61 -4.71
N HIS A 63 -5.02 9.15 -5.52
CA HIS A 63 -3.59 9.23 -5.25
C HIS A 63 -3.06 10.50 -5.94
N ALA A 64 -2.12 11.19 -5.29
CA ALA A 64 -1.59 12.45 -5.80
C ALA A 64 -0.11 12.61 -5.44
N VAL A 65 0.64 13.26 -6.32
CA VAL A 65 2.00 13.76 -6.06
C VAL A 65 1.92 15.28 -5.99
N THR A 66 2.60 15.90 -5.03
CA THR A 66 2.69 17.37 -4.92
C THR A 66 4.14 17.84 -4.87
N ASP A 67 4.35 19.10 -5.25
CA ASP A 67 5.61 19.80 -4.99
C ASP A 67 5.81 20.09 -3.48
N ALA A 68 6.93 20.75 -3.14
CA ALA A 68 7.24 21.13 -1.76
C ALA A 68 6.29 22.21 -1.16
N ASN A 69 5.52 22.91 -1.99
CA ASN A 69 4.57 23.93 -1.59
C ASN A 69 3.14 23.38 -1.41
N GLY A 70 2.86 22.18 -1.94
CA GLY A 70 1.54 21.55 -1.96
C GLY A 70 0.76 21.77 -3.26
N ARG A 71 1.40 22.19 -4.35
CA ARG A 71 0.81 22.21 -5.69
C ARG A 71 0.77 20.77 -6.24
N PRO A 72 -0.36 20.28 -6.76
CA PRO A 72 -0.43 18.97 -7.38
C PRO A 72 0.38 18.92 -8.68
N LEU A 73 1.04 17.80 -8.92
CA LEU A 73 1.86 17.53 -10.11
C LEU A 73 1.25 16.39 -10.95
N SER A 74 0.74 15.35 -10.29
CA SER A 74 0.07 14.23 -10.94
C SER A 74 -1.01 13.63 -10.04
N PHE A 75 -2.02 13.03 -10.67
CA PHE A 75 -3.14 12.37 -10.01
C PHE A 75 -3.37 10.99 -10.62
N PHE A 76 -3.69 10.01 -9.78
CA PHE A 76 -4.12 8.68 -10.22
C PHE A 76 -5.33 8.22 -9.41
N ILE A 77 -6.27 7.54 -10.06
CA ILE A 77 -7.57 7.19 -9.48
C ILE A 77 -7.74 5.68 -9.46
N THR A 78 -8.17 5.13 -8.33
CA THR A 78 -8.47 3.71 -8.17
C THR A 78 -9.81 3.49 -7.48
N ALA A 79 -10.38 2.28 -7.62
CA ALA A 79 -11.56 1.89 -6.86
C ALA A 79 -11.24 1.81 -5.35
N GLY A 80 -12.23 2.12 -4.50
CA GLY A 80 -12.08 2.25 -3.05
C GLY A 80 -11.30 1.16 -2.30
N GLN A 81 -11.46 -0.10 -2.70
CA GLN A 81 -10.81 -1.26 -2.08
C GLN A 81 -9.35 -1.47 -2.50
N VAL A 82 -8.87 -0.79 -3.54
CA VAL A 82 -7.54 -0.99 -4.12
C VAL A 82 -6.46 -0.55 -3.14
N SER A 83 -5.34 -1.28 -3.09
CA SER A 83 -4.22 -0.97 -2.20
C SER A 83 -3.53 0.33 -2.60
N ASP A 84 -3.04 1.09 -1.63
CA ASP A 84 -2.27 2.32 -1.89
C ASP A 84 -0.95 2.02 -2.66
N TYR A 85 -0.46 0.78 -2.55
CA TYR A 85 0.64 0.26 -3.37
C TYR A 85 0.39 0.37 -4.88
N THR A 86 -0.85 0.16 -5.34
CA THR A 86 -1.21 0.31 -6.76
C THR A 86 -1.09 1.76 -7.21
N GLY A 87 -1.48 2.71 -6.34
CA GLY A 87 -1.29 4.13 -6.58
C GLY A 87 0.18 4.57 -6.54
N ALA A 88 0.98 4.00 -5.64
CA ALA A 88 2.43 4.24 -5.63
C ALA A 88 3.11 3.72 -6.90
N ALA A 89 2.77 2.51 -7.35
CA ALA A 89 3.33 1.93 -8.58
C ALA A 89 2.95 2.77 -9.80
N ALA A 90 1.68 3.16 -9.92
CA ALA A 90 1.19 3.97 -11.05
C ALA A 90 1.80 5.40 -11.11
N LEU A 91 2.22 5.95 -9.97
CA LEU A 91 2.81 7.30 -9.89
C LEU A 91 4.35 7.29 -9.82
N LEU A 92 4.99 6.13 -9.71
CA LEU A 92 6.43 5.97 -9.49
C LEU A 92 7.25 6.50 -10.68
N ASP A 93 6.78 6.29 -11.90
CA ASP A 93 7.50 6.68 -13.12
C ASP A 93 7.42 8.17 -13.43
N ASP A 94 6.28 8.79 -13.10
CA ASP A 94 6.06 10.23 -13.24
C ASP A 94 6.61 11.06 -12.07
N LEU A 95 7.36 10.46 -11.13
CA LEU A 95 7.94 11.21 -10.01
C LEU A 95 8.99 12.21 -10.49
N PRO A 96 8.87 13.51 -10.14
CA PRO A 96 9.89 14.51 -10.47
C PRO A 96 11.18 14.23 -9.70
N LYS A 97 12.31 14.71 -10.23
CA LYS A 97 13.60 14.70 -9.52
C LYS A 97 13.48 15.43 -8.18
N ALA A 98 13.60 14.70 -7.08
CA ALA A 98 13.44 15.23 -5.73
C ALA A 98 14.47 14.64 -4.77
N LYS A 99 14.93 15.42 -3.77
CA LYS A 99 15.86 14.91 -2.75
C LYS A 99 15.20 13.99 -1.72
N TRP A 100 13.88 14.13 -1.53
CA TRP A 100 13.10 13.40 -0.54
C TRP A 100 11.68 13.15 -1.05
N MET A 101 11.15 11.94 -0.86
CA MET A 101 9.73 11.62 -1.03
C MET A 101 9.07 11.52 0.34
N LEU A 102 7.97 12.24 0.56
CA LEU A 102 7.18 12.14 1.78
C LEU A 102 5.89 11.41 1.45
N ALA A 103 5.65 10.27 2.09
CA ALA A 103 4.41 9.51 1.91
C ALA A 103 3.95 8.92 3.25
N ASP A 104 2.64 8.71 3.37
CA ASP A 104 2.05 8.10 4.56
C ASP A 104 2.48 6.64 4.72
N ARG A 105 2.31 6.11 5.93
CA ARG A 105 2.57 4.69 6.29
C ARG A 105 1.89 3.68 5.34
N GLY A 106 0.80 4.05 4.67
CA GLY A 106 0.16 3.23 3.63
C GLY A 106 1.10 2.86 2.48
N TYR A 107 2.11 3.70 2.20
CA TYR A 107 3.10 3.51 1.14
C TYR A 107 4.41 2.86 1.61
N ASP A 108 4.50 2.39 2.86
CA ASP A 108 5.67 1.66 3.36
C ASP A 108 5.74 0.24 2.78
N ALA A 109 6.43 0.11 1.65
CA ALA A 109 6.82 -1.14 1.01
C ALA A 109 8.31 -1.10 0.65
N ASP A 110 8.97 -2.25 0.68
CA ASP A 110 10.40 -2.36 0.36
C ASP A 110 10.67 -2.00 -1.11
N TRP A 111 9.98 -2.66 -2.04
CA TRP A 111 10.06 -2.34 -3.47
C TRP A 111 9.87 -0.85 -3.80
N PHE A 112 9.02 -0.12 -3.04
CA PHE A 112 8.78 1.30 -3.27
C PHE A 112 9.92 2.17 -2.70
N ARG A 113 10.52 1.77 -1.57
CA ARG A 113 11.73 2.41 -1.04
C ARG A 113 12.91 2.19 -1.98
N ASP A 114 13.11 0.96 -2.43
CA ASP A 114 14.21 0.57 -3.31
C ASP A 114 14.10 1.32 -4.65
N ALA A 115 12.91 1.40 -5.25
CA ALA A 115 12.68 2.16 -6.49
C ALA A 115 12.86 3.67 -6.31
N LEU A 116 12.51 4.24 -5.14
CA LEU A 116 12.81 5.65 -4.82
C LEU A 116 14.33 5.87 -4.72
N GLU A 117 15.05 4.97 -4.06
CA GLU A 117 16.51 5.05 -3.90
C GLU A 117 17.24 4.88 -5.23
N GLN A 118 16.78 3.99 -6.12
CA GLN A 118 17.25 3.87 -7.51
C GLN A 118 17.05 5.16 -8.32
N LYS A 119 15.97 5.91 -8.07
CA LYS A 119 15.74 7.25 -8.65
C LYS A 119 16.50 8.37 -7.94
N GLY A 120 17.33 8.06 -6.93
CA GLY A 120 18.08 9.02 -6.12
C GLY A 120 17.24 9.80 -5.10
N ILE A 121 15.99 9.38 -4.87
CA ILE A 121 15.01 10.05 -4.01
C ILE A 121 14.99 9.37 -2.63
N LYS A 122 15.27 10.11 -1.55
CA LYS A 122 15.31 9.51 -0.21
C LYS A 122 13.91 9.31 0.39
N PRO A 123 13.48 8.09 0.77
CA PRO A 123 12.14 7.86 1.31
C PRO A 123 11.99 8.35 2.76
N CYS A 124 11.16 9.37 2.97
CA CYS A 124 10.73 9.87 4.28
C CYS A 124 9.34 9.31 4.65
N ILE A 125 9.26 7.98 4.73
CA ILE A 125 8.02 7.22 4.98
C ILE A 125 8.10 6.55 6.36
N PRO A 126 7.09 6.72 7.25
CA PRO A 126 7.06 6.01 8.53
C PRO A 126 6.79 4.52 8.35
N GLY A 127 7.56 3.68 9.03
CA GLY A 127 7.35 2.24 9.03
C GLY A 127 5.93 1.82 9.47
N ARG A 128 5.40 0.76 8.86
CA ARG A 128 4.20 0.04 9.29
C ARG A 128 4.42 -0.62 10.65
N LYS A 129 3.33 -0.77 11.42
CA LYS A 129 3.35 -1.40 12.75
C LYS A 129 3.79 -2.88 12.70
N SER A 130 3.52 -3.56 11.59
CA SER A 130 3.84 -4.97 11.35
C SER A 130 5.24 -5.21 10.77
N ARG A 131 6.06 -4.15 10.60
CA ARG A 131 7.39 -4.27 10.01
C ARG A 131 8.36 -4.82 11.05
N SER A 132 9.09 -5.89 10.71
CA SER A 132 10.08 -6.55 11.57
C SER A 132 11.23 -5.63 11.97
N LEU A 133 11.73 -4.82 11.03
CA LEU A 133 12.81 -3.86 11.25
C LEU A 133 12.26 -2.42 11.30
N PRO A 134 12.35 -1.73 12.47
CA PRO A 134 11.88 -0.35 12.61
C PRO A 134 12.66 0.63 11.73
N VAL A 135 11.95 1.31 10.82
CA VAL A 135 12.56 2.36 9.98
C VAL A 135 12.65 3.69 10.73
N LYS A 136 13.86 4.21 10.87
CA LYS A 136 14.10 5.60 11.30
C LYS A 136 13.72 6.55 10.15
N TYR A 137 12.86 7.53 10.44
CA TYR A 137 12.48 8.59 9.51
C TYR A 137 12.54 9.96 10.20
N ASP A 138 12.75 11.02 9.41
CA ASP A 138 12.81 12.37 9.95
C ASP A 138 11.40 12.92 10.24
N LYS A 139 11.02 12.96 11.52
CA LYS A 139 9.75 13.51 12.00
C LYS A 139 9.56 15.00 11.65
N ARG A 140 10.63 15.81 11.63
CA ARG A 140 10.57 17.25 11.29
C ARG A 140 10.29 17.45 9.80
N ARG A 141 10.88 16.62 8.93
CA ARG A 141 10.54 16.58 7.50
C ARG A 141 9.13 16.04 7.29
N TYR A 142 8.76 14.92 7.92
CA TYR A 142 7.44 14.30 7.78
C TYR A 142 6.27 15.24 8.12
N LYS A 143 6.43 16.18 9.07
CA LYS A 143 5.44 17.25 9.34
C LYS A 143 5.03 18.07 8.11
N ARG A 144 5.87 18.16 7.07
CA ARG A 144 5.56 18.87 5.82
C ARG A 144 4.47 18.20 4.99
N ARG A 145 4.10 16.94 5.26
CA ARG A 145 2.95 16.27 4.61
C ARG A 145 1.61 17.01 4.80
N ASN A 146 1.51 17.89 5.80
CA ASN A 146 0.38 18.80 5.96
C ASN A 146 0.09 19.63 4.68
N ARG A 147 1.09 19.85 3.80
CA ARG A 147 0.88 20.51 2.50
C ARG A 147 -0.02 19.71 1.55
N ILE A 148 0.17 18.39 1.45
CA ILE A 148 -0.71 17.53 0.63
C ILE A 148 -2.07 17.32 1.30
N GLU A 149 -2.14 17.32 2.64
CA GLU A 149 -3.41 17.29 3.38
C GLU A 149 -4.24 18.57 3.13
N ILE A 150 -3.61 19.75 3.15
CA ILE A 150 -4.23 21.03 2.75
C ILE A 150 -4.67 20.99 1.28
N MET A 151 -3.87 20.41 0.38
CA MET A 151 -4.23 20.28 -1.03
C MET A 151 -5.49 19.44 -1.22
N PHE A 152 -5.58 18.29 -0.55
CA PHE A 152 -6.79 17.46 -0.56
C PHE A 152 -7.99 18.14 0.09
N GLY A 153 -7.78 19.00 1.09
CA GLY A 153 -8.81 19.87 1.65
C GLY A 153 -9.39 20.80 0.59
N ARG A 154 -8.53 21.60 -0.06
CA ARG A 154 -8.94 22.55 -1.12
C ARG A 154 -9.66 21.88 -2.28
N LEU A 155 -9.18 20.72 -2.74
CA LEU A 155 -9.87 19.95 -3.79
C LEU A 155 -11.28 19.50 -3.35
N LYS A 156 -11.52 19.29 -2.05
CA LYS A 156 -12.81 18.88 -1.49
C LYS A 156 -13.74 20.06 -1.14
N ASP A 157 -13.26 21.30 -1.18
CA ASP A 157 -14.16 22.48 -1.15
C ASP A 157 -15.09 22.46 -2.37
N TRP A 158 -14.64 21.86 -3.48
CA TRP A 158 -15.46 21.61 -4.66
C TRP A 158 -16.38 20.42 -4.42
N ARG A 159 -17.66 20.69 -4.12
CA ARG A 159 -18.70 19.68 -3.81
C ARG A 159 -18.75 18.51 -4.82
N ARG A 160 -18.55 18.78 -6.11
CA ARG A 160 -18.52 17.75 -7.17
C ARG A 160 -17.39 16.73 -6.98
N VAL A 161 -16.23 17.21 -6.53
CA VAL A 161 -15.07 16.37 -6.18
C VAL A 161 -15.34 15.62 -4.87
N ALA A 162 -15.75 16.33 -3.81
CA ALA A 162 -15.94 15.73 -2.48
C ALA A 162 -17.00 14.62 -2.44
N THR A 163 -18.15 14.83 -3.12
CA THR A 163 -19.26 13.87 -3.11
C THR A 163 -19.12 12.77 -4.18
N ARG A 164 -18.12 12.83 -5.07
CA ARG A 164 -17.95 11.91 -6.21
C ARG A 164 -19.26 11.77 -7.02
N TYR A 165 -19.86 12.91 -7.39
CA TYR A 165 -21.15 12.92 -8.10
C TYR A 165 -21.12 12.18 -9.43
N ASP A 166 -20.02 12.32 -10.18
CA ASP A 166 -19.87 11.68 -11.49
C ASP A 166 -19.62 10.18 -11.33
N ARG A 167 -20.45 9.35 -11.96
CA ARG A 167 -20.26 7.89 -12.00
C ARG A 167 -19.18 7.45 -12.99
N CYS A 168 -18.87 8.28 -13.98
CA CYS A 168 -17.82 8.03 -14.96
C CYS A 168 -16.46 8.48 -14.39
N PRO A 169 -15.38 7.68 -14.49
CA PRO A 169 -14.08 8.07 -13.97
C PRO A 169 -13.46 9.24 -14.73
N THR A 170 -13.65 9.33 -16.05
CA THR A 170 -13.09 10.40 -16.88
C THR A 170 -13.69 11.77 -16.52
N VAL A 171 -15.01 11.87 -16.43
CA VAL A 171 -15.71 13.12 -16.06
C VAL A 171 -15.31 13.61 -14.66
N TYR A 172 -15.13 12.68 -13.71
CA TYR A 172 -14.62 13.00 -12.38
C TYR A 172 -13.15 13.44 -12.40
N PHE A 173 -12.30 12.79 -13.18
CA PHE A 173 -10.90 13.20 -13.36
C PHE A 173 -10.82 14.59 -14.01
N SER A 174 -11.68 14.89 -14.99
CA SER A 174 -11.79 16.23 -15.58
C SER A 174 -12.24 17.28 -14.55
N ALA A 175 -13.23 16.97 -13.69
CA ALA A 175 -13.64 17.86 -12.61
C ALA A 175 -12.52 18.09 -11.58
N LEU A 176 -11.74 17.06 -11.24
CA LEU A 176 -10.55 17.14 -10.40
C LEU A 176 -9.44 18.01 -11.03
N ALA A 177 -9.15 17.81 -12.32
CA ALA A 177 -8.16 18.57 -13.06
C ALA A 177 -8.54 20.05 -13.12
N LEU A 178 -9.79 20.37 -13.46
CA LEU A 178 -10.31 21.74 -13.45
C LEU A 178 -10.19 22.39 -12.07
N ALA A 179 -10.60 21.69 -11.00
CA ALA A 179 -10.44 22.20 -9.64
C ALA A 179 -8.97 22.43 -9.28
N ALA A 180 -8.06 21.52 -9.67
CA ALA A 180 -6.63 21.67 -9.43
C ALA A 180 -6.02 22.87 -10.16
N THR A 181 -6.32 23.06 -11.46
CA THR A 181 -5.85 24.21 -12.24
C THR A 181 -6.32 25.53 -11.64
N VAL A 182 -7.61 25.64 -11.28
CA VAL A 182 -8.18 26.87 -10.71
C VAL A 182 -7.64 27.17 -9.30
N LEU A 183 -7.46 26.16 -8.44
CA LEU A 183 -7.04 26.35 -7.05
C LEU A 183 -5.53 26.58 -6.88
N PHE A 184 -4.70 26.09 -7.79
CA PHE A 184 -3.24 26.09 -7.66
C PHE A 184 -2.51 26.90 -8.73
N TRP A 185 -3.24 27.46 -9.72
CA TRP A 185 -2.69 28.22 -10.84
C TRP A 185 -1.60 27.43 -11.57
N LEU A 186 -2.01 26.27 -12.09
CA LEU A 186 -1.20 25.35 -12.90
C LEU A 186 -1.14 25.78 -14.37
#